data_AF-A0A916CS42-F1
#
_entry.id   AF-A0A916CS42-F1
#
_cell.length_a   1.000
_cell.length_b   1.000
_cell.length_c   1.000
_cell.angle_alpha   90.00
_cell.angle_beta   90.00
_cell.angle_gamma   90.00
#
_symmetry.space_group_name_H-M   'P 1'
#
loop_
_entity.id
_entity.type
_entity.pdbx_description
1 polymer ?
#
loop_
_entity_poly.entity_id
_entity_poly.type
_entity_poly.pdbx_seq_one_letter_code
_entity_poly.pdbx_strand_id
1 'polypeptide(L)'
;MLELDRRASRDARPASTLTLPWERRGVTRQKVRLDDGREAGLFLPRGETLRGGDRVASAAGEVVEIVAASEPVMVARAADPQALARAAYHLGNRHVAVEVGEGFLALERDHVLRAMLEGLGLTVEDAERPFEPEGGAYAHGHAHDQGQGHGHGHGRADEGGHGHGNASGGGYDHGHDHAHDPAGPLAARIASPARRHRHGGSHG
;
A
#
# COMPACT_ATOMS: atom_id res chain seq x y z
N MET A 1 13.71 -5.87 -31.66
CA MET A 1 13.03 -5.27 -30.49
C MET A 1 14.12 -4.96 -29.48
N LEU A 2 14.17 -3.74 -28.93
CA LEU A 2 15.17 -3.36 -27.93
C LEU A 2 14.90 -4.10 -26.62
N GLU A 3 15.91 -4.62 -25.94
CA GLU A 3 15.76 -5.28 -24.63
C GLU A 3 16.49 -4.47 -23.56
N LEU A 4 15.75 -3.99 -22.56
CA LEU A 4 16.24 -3.19 -21.45
C LEU A 4 16.35 -4.09 -20.21
N ASP A 5 17.58 -4.45 -19.84
CA ASP A 5 17.88 -5.58 -18.93
C ASP A 5 18.50 -5.17 -17.59
N ARG A 6 18.93 -3.92 -17.45
CA ARG A 6 19.56 -3.41 -16.23
C ARG A 6 19.27 -1.95 -15.99
N ARG A 7 19.47 -1.51 -14.75
CA ARG A 7 19.55 -0.08 -14.41
C ARG A 7 20.87 0.51 -14.87
N ALA A 8 20.84 1.78 -15.24
CA ALA A 8 22.02 2.59 -15.52
C ALA A 8 22.13 3.74 -14.49
N SER A 9 23.29 4.39 -14.43
CA SER A 9 23.45 5.61 -13.63
C SER A 9 22.45 6.66 -14.10
N ARG A 10 21.87 7.42 -13.16
CA ARG A 10 20.99 8.56 -13.46
C ARG A 10 21.70 9.66 -14.26
N ASP A 11 23.03 9.72 -14.20
CA ASP A 11 23.86 10.66 -14.96
C ASP A 11 24.06 10.23 -16.42
N ALA A 12 23.70 9.00 -16.79
CA ALA A 12 23.82 8.52 -18.16
C ALA A 12 22.84 9.28 -19.07
N ARG A 13 23.35 9.75 -20.21
CA ARG A 13 22.54 10.47 -21.20
C ARG A 13 21.53 9.51 -21.85
N PRO A 14 20.22 9.72 -21.68
CA PRO A 14 19.21 8.88 -22.32
C PRO A 14 19.13 9.18 -23.82
N ALA A 15 18.93 8.13 -24.62
CA ALA A 15 18.65 8.23 -26.04
C ALA A 15 17.15 8.45 -26.32
N SER A 16 16.29 7.96 -25.44
CA SER A 16 14.82 8.13 -25.47
C SER A 16 14.27 8.05 -24.04
N THR A 17 12.98 8.34 -23.90
CA THR A 17 12.21 8.12 -22.68
C THR A 17 11.22 6.96 -22.83
N LEU A 18 10.78 6.43 -21.70
CA LEU A 18 9.72 5.45 -21.54
C LEU A 18 8.77 5.94 -20.46
N THR A 19 7.62 6.44 -20.88
CA THR A 19 6.58 6.93 -19.97
C THR A 19 5.69 5.78 -19.50
N LEU A 20 5.60 5.56 -18.18
CA LEU A 20 4.82 4.45 -17.60
C LEU A 20 3.97 4.88 -16.40
N PRO A 21 2.72 4.39 -16.31
CA PRO A 21 1.89 4.52 -15.12
C PRO A 21 2.43 3.69 -13.96
N TRP A 22 2.10 4.06 -12.72
CA TRP A 22 2.60 3.42 -11.50
C TRP A 22 2.45 1.89 -11.51
N GLU A 23 1.26 1.40 -11.84
CA GLU A 23 0.94 -0.04 -11.90
C GLU A 23 1.89 -0.84 -12.81
N ARG A 24 2.37 -0.20 -13.89
CA ARG A 24 3.31 -0.82 -14.83
C ARG A 24 4.75 -0.67 -14.37
N ARG A 25 5.10 0.31 -13.55
CA ARG A 25 6.49 0.51 -13.10
C ARG A 25 7.01 -0.58 -12.15
N GLY A 26 6.12 -1.36 -11.52
CA GLY A 26 6.47 -2.56 -10.76
C GLY A 26 6.56 -3.85 -11.58
N VAL A 27 6.15 -3.84 -12.85
CA VAL A 27 6.18 -5.03 -13.72
C VAL A 27 7.55 -5.15 -14.38
N THR A 28 8.39 -6.04 -13.85
CA THR A 28 9.79 -6.15 -14.27
C THR A 28 10.00 -6.84 -15.61
N ARG A 29 8.97 -7.55 -16.11
CA ARG A 29 8.97 -8.22 -17.42
C ARG A 29 7.73 -7.88 -18.23
N GLN A 30 7.87 -6.99 -19.20
CA GLN A 30 6.75 -6.54 -20.03
C GLN A 30 7.21 -5.98 -21.37
N LYS A 31 6.34 -6.05 -22.38
CA LYS A 31 6.51 -5.30 -23.63
C LYS A 31 6.07 -3.86 -23.44
N VAL A 32 6.86 -2.93 -23.96
CA VAL A 32 6.63 -1.49 -23.87
C VAL A 32 6.89 -0.82 -25.21
N ARG A 33 6.40 0.40 -25.34
CA ARG A 33 6.71 1.29 -26.46
C ARG A 33 7.40 2.51 -25.90
N LEU A 34 8.57 2.83 -26.45
CA LEU A 34 9.29 4.04 -26.09
C LEU A 34 8.56 5.27 -26.64
N ASP A 35 8.85 6.44 -26.08
CA ASP A 35 8.18 7.69 -26.48
C ASP A 35 8.58 8.13 -27.91
N ASP A 36 9.71 7.62 -28.43
CA ASP A 36 10.11 7.76 -29.84
C ASP A 36 9.40 6.77 -30.80
N GLY A 37 8.51 5.95 -30.27
CA GLY A 37 7.66 5.03 -31.01
C GLY A 37 8.22 3.62 -31.20
N ARG A 38 9.49 3.34 -30.85
CA ARG A 38 10.12 2.02 -30.98
C ARG A 38 9.53 1.02 -29.97
N GLU A 39 9.46 -0.25 -30.36
CA GLU A 39 9.10 -1.34 -29.45
C GLU A 39 10.30 -1.83 -28.65
N ALA A 40 10.09 -2.02 -27.35
CA ALA A 40 11.08 -2.56 -26.43
C ALA A 40 10.47 -3.57 -25.45
N GLY A 41 11.33 -4.36 -24.80
CA GLY A 41 10.98 -5.20 -23.66
C GLY A 41 11.76 -4.79 -22.42
N LEU A 42 11.07 -4.66 -21.28
CA LEU A 42 11.70 -4.57 -19.97
C LEU A 42 11.97 -6.00 -19.47
N PHE A 43 13.18 -6.26 -18.99
CA PHE A 43 13.62 -7.55 -18.43
C PHE A 43 14.50 -7.34 -17.19
N LEU A 44 13.92 -6.71 -16.16
CA LEU A 44 14.64 -6.40 -14.93
C LEU A 44 14.54 -7.54 -13.90
N PRO A 45 15.48 -7.61 -12.93
CA PRO A 45 15.35 -8.45 -11.74
C PRO A 45 14.02 -8.23 -11.01
N ARG A 46 13.51 -9.28 -10.36
CA ARG A 46 12.23 -9.20 -9.61
C ARG A 46 12.37 -8.30 -8.40
N GLY A 47 11.25 -7.66 -8.02
CA GLY A 47 11.18 -6.80 -6.83
C GLY A 47 11.65 -5.37 -7.07
N GLU A 48 12.06 -5.03 -8.30
CA GLU A 48 12.41 -3.66 -8.65
C GLU A 48 11.17 -2.86 -9.08
N THR A 49 10.96 -1.71 -8.44
CA THR A 49 10.00 -0.70 -8.89
C THR A 49 10.74 0.46 -9.54
N LEU A 50 10.34 0.82 -10.76
CA LEU A 50 10.90 1.98 -11.46
C LEU A 50 10.27 3.29 -10.95
N ARG A 51 11.11 4.28 -10.72
CA ARG A 51 10.74 5.66 -10.35
C ARG A 51 11.01 6.61 -11.51
N GLY A 52 10.33 7.75 -11.51
CA GLY A 52 10.64 8.86 -12.39
C GLY A 52 12.12 9.24 -12.32
N GLY A 53 12.71 9.42 -13.50
CA GLY A 53 14.13 9.73 -13.67
C GLY A 53 15.06 8.52 -13.48
N ASP A 54 14.56 7.31 -13.23
CA ASP A 54 15.41 6.12 -13.34
C ASP A 54 15.94 5.96 -14.77
N ARG A 55 17.08 5.28 -14.91
CA ARG A 55 17.67 4.94 -16.21
C ARG A 55 17.72 3.44 -16.33
N VAL A 56 17.29 2.92 -17.47
CA VAL A 56 17.42 1.51 -17.85
C VAL A 56 18.23 1.40 -19.13
N ALA A 57 19.03 0.36 -19.26
CA ALA A 57 19.91 0.17 -20.39
C ALA A 57 19.76 -1.21 -21.02
N SER A 58 20.07 -1.28 -22.31
CA SER A 58 20.18 -2.54 -23.06
C SER A 58 21.58 -3.12 -23.01
N ALA A 59 21.74 -4.41 -23.32
CA ALA A 59 23.05 -5.05 -23.50
C ALA A 59 23.99 -4.28 -24.45
N ALA A 60 23.44 -3.62 -25.48
CA ALA A 60 24.20 -2.80 -26.43
C ALA A 60 24.62 -1.41 -25.88
N GLY A 61 24.18 -1.05 -24.67
CA GLY A 61 24.54 0.21 -24.00
C GLY A 61 23.57 1.37 -24.26
N GLU A 62 22.52 1.16 -25.04
CA GLU A 62 21.48 2.18 -25.23
C GLU A 62 20.73 2.43 -23.91
N VAL A 63 20.60 3.68 -23.51
CA VAL A 63 19.98 4.12 -22.25
C VAL A 63 18.63 4.77 -22.53
N VAL A 64 17.63 4.40 -21.73
CA VAL A 64 16.28 4.96 -21.74
C VAL A 64 15.95 5.51 -20.35
N GLU A 65 15.37 6.71 -20.30
CA GLU A 65 14.89 7.33 -19.07
C GLU A 65 13.44 6.93 -18.78
N ILE A 66 13.15 6.57 -17.53
CA ILE A 66 11.79 6.34 -17.07
C ILE A 66 11.14 7.67 -16.71
N VAL A 67 9.96 7.91 -17.28
CA VAL A 67 9.10 9.04 -16.94
C VAL A 67 7.86 8.51 -16.25
N ALA A 68 7.53 9.08 -15.08
CA ALA A 68 6.26 8.77 -14.43
C ALA A 68 5.14 9.41 -15.24
N ALA A 69 4.21 8.59 -15.74
CA ALA A 69 3.07 9.08 -16.51
C ALA A 69 2.21 10.01 -15.65
N SER A 70 1.56 10.99 -16.29
CA SER A 70 0.44 11.69 -15.65
C SER A 70 -0.74 10.74 -15.57
N GLU A 71 -1.31 10.60 -14.38
CA GLU A 71 -2.40 9.67 -14.10
C GLU A 71 -3.52 10.35 -13.30
N PRO A 72 -4.78 9.88 -13.43
CA PRO A 72 -5.89 10.37 -12.63
C PRO A 72 -5.73 9.96 -11.17
N VAL A 73 -5.48 10.92 -10.30
CA VAL A 73 -5.33 10.73 -8.86
C VAL A 73 -6.29 11.63 -8.08
N MET A 74 -6.46 11.31 -6.80
CA MET A 74 -7.00 12.22 -5.80
C MET A 74 -5.86 12.77 -4.96
N VAL A 75 -5.94 14.06 -4.63
CA VAL A 75 -5.01 14.73 -3.71
C VAL A 75 -5.81 15.19 -2.50
N ALA A 76 -5.46 14.65 -1.33
CA ALA A 76 -6.07 14.99 -0.07
C ALA A 76 -5.14 15.94 0.72
N ARG A 77 -5.66 17.10 1.11
CA ARG A 77 -4.93 18.16 1.80
C ARG A 77 -5.53 18.46 3.16
N ALA A 78 -4.68 18.83 4.12
CA ALA A 78 -5.10 19.38 5.39
C ALA A 78 -4.05 20.38 5.89
N ALA A 79 -4.49 21.44 6.56
CA ALA A 79 -3.58 22.35 7.26
C ALA A 79 -3.01 21.73 8.55
N ASP A 80 -3.72 20.76 9.13
CA ASP A 80 -3.32 20.04 10.32
C ASP A 80 -2.49 18.78 9.96
N PRO A 81 -1.20 18.70 10.33
CA PRO A 81 -0.39 17.51 10.11
C PRO A 81 -0.93 16.26 10.82
N GLN A 82 -1.65 16.42 11.93
CA GLN A 82 -2.21 15.28 12.67
C GLN A 82 -3.37 14.64 11.90
N ALA A 83 -4.20 15.42 11.19
CA ALA A 83 -5.21 14.92 10.28
C ALA A 83 -4.60 14.12 9.12
N LEU A 84 -3.52 14.62 8.50
CA LEU A 84 -2.78 13.90 7.45
C LEU A 84 -2.19 12.58 7.98
N ALA A 85 -1.59 12.59 9.17
CA ALA A 85 -1.04 11.39 9.79
C ALA A 85 -2.11 10.31 10.05
N ARG A 86 -3.30 10.71 10.54
CA ARG A 86 -4.44 9.80 10.73
C ARG A 86 -4.94 9.21 9.41
N ALA A 87 -5.04 10.04 8.38
CA ALA A 87 -5.41 9.59 7.04
C ALA A 87 -4.40 8.58 6.48
N ALA A 88 -3.11 8.89 6.54
CA ALA A 88 -2.04 7.98 6.12
C ALA A 88 -2.08 6.65 6.87
N TYR A 89 -2.31 6.67 8.18
CA TYR A 89 -2.50 5.47 8.99
C TYR A 89 -3.66 4.59 8.50
N HIS A 90 -4.83 5.21 8.25
CA HIS A 90 -5.99 4.47 7.77
C HIS A 90 -5.84 3.92 6.34
N LEU A 91 -5.16 4.65 5.46
CA LEU A 91 -4.82 4.19 4.10
C LEU A 91 -3.81 3.03 4.16
N GLY A 92 -2.79 3.14 5.00
CA GLY A 92 -1.80 2.09 5.23
C GLY A 92 -2.42 0.79 5.76
N ASN A 93 -3.35 0.88 6.71
CA ASN A 93 -4.11 -0.28 7.22
C ASN A 93 -4.95 -0.98 6.14
N ARG A 94 -5.22 -0.30 5.02
CA ARG A 94 -5.95 -0.84 3.86
C ARG A 94 -5.03 -1.25 2.71
N HIS A 95 -3.71 -1.17 2.91
CA HIS A 95 -2.71 -1.45 1.88
C HIS A 95 -2.90 -0.62 0.60
N VAL A 96 -3.36 0.63 0.74
CA VAL A 96 -3.49 1.57 -0.38
C VAL A 96 -2.11 2.14 -0.72
N ALA A 97 -1.78 2.20 -2.02
CA ALA A 97 -0.61 2.93 -2.48
C ALA A 97 -0.83 4.44 -2.27
N VAL A 98 0.06 5.10 -1.54
CA VAL A 98 -0.08 6.52 -1.18
C VAL A 98 1.23 7.24 -1.41
N GLU A 99 1.19 8.34 -2.13
CA GLU A 99 2.28 9.33 -2.19
C GLU A 99 2.11 10.30 -1.03
N VAL A 100 3.19 10.50 -0.28
CA VAL A 100 3.22 11.43 0.85
C VAL A 100 4.04 12.64 0.44
N GLY A 101 3.45 13.83 0.53
CA GLY A 101 4.14 15.07 0.28
C GLY A 101 3.87 16.11 1.34
N GLU A 102 4.48 17.28 1.18
CA GLU A 102 4.32 18.38 2.13
C GLU A 102 2.88 18.91 2.10
N GLY A 103 2.12 18.63 3.16
CA GLY A 103 0.72 19.06 3.30
C GLY A 103 -0.28 18.29 2.44
N PHE A 104 0.10 17.16 1.84
CA PHE A 104 -0.82 16.35 1.04
C PHE A 104 -0.53 14.85 1.07
N LEU A 105 -1.57 14.07 0.78
CA LEU A 105 -1.50 12.66 0.39
C LEU A 105 -2.09 12.52 -1.01
N ALA A 106 -1.48 11.75 -1.89
CA ALA A 106 -2.07 11.42 -3.19
C ALA A 106 -2.26 9.91 -3.33
N LEU A 107 -3.32 9.51 -4.04
CA LEU A 107 -3.70 8.11 -4.27
C LEU A 107 -4.55 8.00 -5.53
N GLU A 108 -4.69 6.80 -6.08
CA GLU A 108 -5.59 6.54 -7.22
C GLU A 108 -7.05 6.92 -6.89
N ARG A 109 -7.81 7.31 -7.92
CA ARG A 109 -9.21 7.75 -7.74
C ARG A 109 -10.10 6.62 -7.24
N ASP A 110 -10.68 6.83 -6.06
CA ASP A 110 -11.60 5.90 -5.41
C ASP A 110 -12.63 6.68 -4.58
N HIS A 111 -13.92 6.50 -4.90
CA HIS A 111 -15.00 7.23 -4.24
C HIS A 111 -15.21 6.82 -2.76
N VAL A 112 -14.89 5.58 -2.39
CA VAL A 112 -14.99 5.08 -1.01
C VAL A 112 -13.87 5.69 -0.16
N LEU A 113 -12.65 5.70 -0.69
CA LEU A 113 -11.51 6.33 -0.02
C LEU A 113 -11.68 7.84 0.08
N ARG A 114 -12.24 8.48 -0.96
CA ARG A 114 -12.63 9.90 -0.92
C ARG A 114 -13.54 10.21 0.26
N ALA A 115 -14.65 9.50 0.39
CA ALA A 115 -15.61 9.73 1.47
C ALA A 115 -14.98 9.52 2.86
N MET A 116 -14.08 8.53 2.99
CA MET A 116 -13.31 8.32 4.22
C MET A 116 -12.41 9.52 4.55
N LEU A 117 -11.66 10.01 3.57
CA LEU A 117 -10.72 11.13 3.76
C LEU A 117 -11.44 12.44 4.08
N GLU A 118 -12.55 12.71 3.40
CA GLU A 118 -13.44 13.84 3.71
C GLU A 118 -14.03 13.71 5.12
N GLY A 119 -14.45 12.51 5.53
CA GLY A 119 -14.93 12.23 6.88
C GLY A 119 -13.85 12.38 7.98
N LEU A 120 -12.57 12.31 7.62
CA LEU A 120 -11.44 12.61 8.50
C LEU A 120 -11.08 14.11 8.54
N GLY A 121 -11.77 14.93 7.75
CA GLY A 121 -11.60 16.39 7.69
C GLY A 121 -10.62 16.88 6.62
N LEU A 122 -10.22 16.04 5.66
CA LEU A 122 -9.34 16.44 4.57
C LEU A 122 -10.16 17.04 3.41
N THR A 123 -9.57 18.01 2.70
CA THR A 123 -10.10 18.46 1.41
C THR A 123 -9.52 17.59 0.31
N VAL A 124 -10.37 16.95 -0.49
CA VAL A 124 -9.94 16.01 -1.53
C VAL A 124 -10.28 16.56 -2.92
N GLU A 125 -9.28 16.72 -3.78
CA GLU A 125 -9.43 17.20 -5.16
C GLU A 125 -8.98 16.12 -6.16
N ASP A 126 -9.61 16.07 -7.33
CA ASP A 126 -9.12 15.23 -8.44
C ASP A 126 -8.00 15.99 -9.18
N ALA A 127 -6.96 15.27 -9.62
CA ALA A 127 -5.85 15.84 -10.38
C ALA A 127 -5.32 14.85 -11.42
N GLU A 128 -4.70 15.39 -12.47
CA GLU A 128 -3.89 14.63 -13.44
C GLU A 128 -2.43 14.97 -13.16
N ARG A 129 -1.67 14.04 -12.58
CA ARG A 129 -0.26 14.27 -12.25
C ARG A 129 0.55 12.97 -12.19
N PRO A 130 1.88 13.04 -12.29
CA PRO A 130 2.74 11.92 -11.93
C PRO A 130 2.45 11.45 -10.51
N PHE A 131 2.29 10.14 -10.36
CA PHE A 131 1.99 9.49 -9.09
C PHE A 131 3.19 8.67 -8.63
N GLU A 132 3.78 9.01 -7.48
CA GLU A 132 4.95 8.33 -6.91
C GLU A 132 4.68 7.87 -5.47
N PRO A 133 3.86 6.82 -5.29
CA PRO A 133 3.52 6.34 -3.96
C PRO A 133 4.73 5.79 -3.21
N GLU A 134 4.69 5.87 -1.88
CA GLU A 134 5.73 5.37 -1.00
C GLU A 134 5.98 3.87 -1.23
N GLY A 135 7.25 3.48 -1.16
CA GLY A 135 7.62 2.06 -1.20
C GLY A 135 7.12 1.35 0.06
N GLY A 136 6.65 0.11 -0.07
CA GLY A 136 6.30 -0.69 1.11
C GLY A 136 7.49 -0.85 2.06
N ALA A 137 7.22 -0.90 3.37
CA ALA A 137 8.25 -0.97 4.42
C ALA A 137 9.22 -2.17 4.28
N TYR A 138 8.87 -3.18 3.48
CA TYR A 138 9.66 -4.39 3.24
C TYR A 138 10.27 -4.48 1.84
N ALA A 139 10.10 -3.46 0.98
CA ALA A 139 10.67 -3.45 -0.36
C ALA A 139 12.22 -3.31 -0.37
N HIS A 140 12.82 -2.87 0.73
CA HIS A 140 14.27 -2.68 0.87
C HIS A 140 15.07 -3.96 1.22
N GLY A 141 14.48 -5.16 1.09
CA GLY A 141 15.12 -6.41 1.53
C GLY A 141 15.94 -7.20 0.49
N HIS A 142 16.04 -6.74 -0.76
CA HIS A 142 16.66 -7.54 -1.84
C HIS A 142 17.72 -6.78 -2.65
N ALA A 143 18.44 -5.84 -2.02
CA ALA A 143 19.76 -5.46 -2.51
C ALA A 143 20.75 -6.56 -2.08
N HIS A 144 21.34 -7.24 -3.05
CA HIS A 144 22.29 -8.33 -2.85
C HIS A 144 23.48 -7.92 -1.98
N ASP A 145 23.53 -8.38 -0.73
CA ASP A 145 24.81 -8.71 -0.09
C ASP A 145 25.10 -10.18 -0.39
N GLN A 146 26.16 -10.42 -1.16
CA GLN A 146 26.68 -11.76 -1.36
C GLN A 146 27.43 -12.19 -0.09
N GLY A 147 26.76 -12.95 0.78
CA GLY A 147 27.41 -13.49 1.97
C GLY A 147 26.58 -14.55 2.69
N GLN A 148 26.91 -15.82 2.40
CA GLN A 148 26.64 -17.00 3.23
C GLN A 148 25.19 -17.49 3.34
N GLY A 149 24.88 -18.53 2.55
CA GLY A 149 23.72 -19.37 2.79
C GLY A 149 23.88 -20.16 4.09
N HIS A 150 23.03 -19.86 5.08
CA HIS A 150 22.73 -20.80 6.16
C HIS A 150 21.44 -21.54 5.84
N GLY A 151 21.58 -22.64 5.09
CA GLY A 151 20.53 -23.62 4.95
C GLY A 151 20.33 -24.36 6.28
N HIS A 152 19.26 -24.04 7.00
CA HIS A 152 18.78 -24.89 8.09
C HIS A 152 18.04 -26.09 7.49
N GLY A 153 18.82 -27.10 7.10
CA GLY A 153 18.31 -28.44 6.85
C GLY A 153 17.88 -29.06 8.18
N HIS A 154 16.56 -29.17 8.41
CA HIS A 154 16.03 -30.04 9.45
C HIS A 154 16.22 -31.50 9.01
N GLY A 155 17.39 -32.02 9.33
CA GLY A 155 17.71 -33.43 9.24
C GLY A 155 16.80 -34.26 10.14
N ARG A 156 16.32 -35.36 9.56
CA ARG A 156 15.53 -36.42 10.18
C ARG A 156 16.27 -37.03 11.37
N ALA A 157 15.57 -37.24 12.46
CA ALA A 157 15.89 -38.29 13.43
C ALA A 157 14.86 -39.41 13.24
N ASP A 158 15.36 -40.55 12.81
CA ASP A 158 14.67 -41.83 12.80
C ASP A 158 14.53 -42.36 14.24
N GLU A 159 13.64 -43.35 14.38
CA GLU A 159 13.52 -44.35 15.45
C GLU A 159 12.61 -44.04 16.65
N GLY A 160 11.39 -44.59 16.58
CA GLY A 160 10.44 -44.68 17.68
C GLY A 160 9.15 -45.40 17.27
N GLY A 161 9.27 -46.64 16.77
CA GLY A 161 8.11 -47.46 16.43
C GLY A 161 7.40 -47.97 17.68
N HIS A 162 6.09 -47.74 17.79
CA HIS A 162 5.17 -48.59 18.55
C HIS A 162 3.77 -48.53 17.92
N GLY A 163 3.39 -49.62 17.26
CA GLY A 163 2.01 -49.88 16.88
C GLY A 163 1.30 -50.71 17.95
N HIS A 164 0.10 -50.29 18.32
CA HIS A 164 -1.00 -51.11 18.85
C HIS A 164 -2.28 -50.37 18.40
N GLY A 165 -3.29 -50.96 17.76
CA GLY A 165 -3.84 -52.30 17.99
C GLY A 165 -5.14 -52.16 18.79
N ASN A 166 -6.23 -51.91 18.05
CA ASN A 166 -7.66 -51.83 18.38
C ASN A 166 -8.16 -52.46 19.71
N ALA A 167 -9.03 -51.74 20.46
CA ALA A 167 -10.41 -52.14 20.81
C ALA A 167 -10.96 -51.57 22.14
N SER A 168 -12.24 -51.18 22.09
CA SER A 168 -13.26 -51.22 23.16
C SER A 168 -13.38 -50.09 24.20
N GLY A 169 -14.51 -49.37 24.12
CA GLY A 169 -15.42 -49.18 25.26
C GLY A 169 -15.41 -47.82 25.97
N GLY A 170 -16.57 -47.16 25.98
CA GLY A 170 -16.89 -46.13 26.98
C GLY A 170 -17.57 -44.90 26.39
N GLY A 171 -18.91 -44.91 26.35
CA GLY A 171 -19.69 -43.73 26.02
C GLY A 171 -19.74 -42.73 27.17
N TYR A 172 -19.72 -41.44 26.84
CA TYR A 172 -20.32 -40.38 27.63
C TYR A 172 -20.88 -39.34 26.66
N ASP A 173 -22.21 -39.28 26.65
CA ASP A 173 -23.03 -38.23 26.08
C ASP A 173 -22.89 -36.97 26.95
N HIS A 174 -22.63 -35.83 26.31
CA HIS A 174 -22.84 -34.53 26.92
C HIS A 174 -23.58 -33.62 25.94
N GLY A 175 -24.88 -33.83 25.86
CA GLY A 175 -25.83 -32.81 25.45
C GLY A 175 -25.75 -31.59 26.37
N HIS A 176 -25.60 -30.42 25.76
CA HIS A 176 -25.96 -29.15 26.37
C HIS A 176 -26.92 -28.42 25.43
N ASP A 177 -28.21 -28.62 25.72
CA ASP A 177 -29.29 -27.75 25.31
C ASP A 177 -29.12 -26.38 25.96
N HIS A 178 -29.22 -25.30 25.18
CA HIS A 178 -29.83 -24.06 25.64
C HIS A 178 -30.56 -23.38 24.49
N ALA A 179 -31.88 -23.58 24.47
CA ALA A 179 -32.83 -22.78 23.71
C ALA A 179 -33.42 -21.68 24.61
N HIS A 180 -33.37 -20.43 24.15
CA HIS A 180 -34.52 -19.53 23.86
C HIS A 180 -34.19 -18.03 24.02
N ASP A 181 -34.38 -17.34 22.89
CA ASP A 181 -34.69 -15.92 22.62
C ASP A 181 -35.97 -15.43 23.37
N PRO A 182 -36.47 -14.16 23.36
CA PRO A 182 -36.16 -13.02 22.48
C PRO A 182 -36.20 -11.58 23.13
N ALA A 183 -36.14 -10.57 22.25
CA ALA A 183 -35.92 -9.13 22.43
C ALA A 183 -37.05 -8.22 23.00
N GLY A 184 -36.62 -7.09 23.60
CA GLY A 184 -37.19 -5.70 23.51
C GLY A 184 -38.17 -5.22 24.61
N PRO A 185 -38.47 -3.89 24.77
CA PRO A 185 -37.81 -2.64 24.28
C PRO A 185 -37.72 -1.45 25.30
N LEU A 186 -37.01 -0.38 24.86
CA LEU A 186 -37.03 1.09 25.18
C LEU A 186 -37.71 1.69 26.46
N ALA A 187 -36.97 2.56 27.18
CA ALA A 187 -37.50 3.83 27.73
C ALA A 187 -36.40 4.85 28.07
N ALA A 188 -36.63 6.11 27.68
CA ALA A 188 -35.81 7.29 27.89
C ALA A 188 -36.26 8.14 29.10
N ARG A 189 -35.37 9.01 29.62
CA ARG A 189 -35.55 10.42 30.11
C ARG A 189 -34.69 10.73 31.36
N ILE A 190 -33.61 11.54 31.24
CA ILE A 190 -33.47 13.01 31.43
C ILE A 190 -33.79 13.52 32.86
N ALA A 191 -32.78 14.11 33.55
CA ALA A 191 -32.88 15.42 34.22
C ALA A 191 -31.51 15.95 34.71
N SER A 192 -31.09 17.10 34.18
CA SER A 192 -30.10 18.00 34.79
C SER A 192 -30.68 19.40 34.83
N PRO A 193 -30.62 20.13 35.95
CA PRO A 193 -30.90 21.56 35.96
C PRO A 193 -29.61 22.36 36.16
N ALA A 194 -29.27 23.21 35.21
CA ALA A 194 -28.39 24.35 35.46
C ALA A 194 -28.95 25.57 34.72
N ARG A 195 -29.64 26.43 35.49
CA ARG A 195 -30.04 27.77 35.05
C ARG A 195 -29.38 28.76 35.99
N ARG A 196 -28.57 29.67 35.47
CA ARG A 196 -28.54 31.07 35.92
C ARG A 196 -27.85 31.97 34.88
N HIS A 197 -28.65 32.87 34.32
CA HIS A 197 -28.22 34.13 33.74
C HIS A 197 -27.56 35.02 34.79
N ARG A 198 -26.58 35.84 34.38
CA ARG A 198 -26.48 37.24 34.81
C ARG A 198 -25.89 38.12 33.70
N HIS A 199 -26.58 39.23 33.49
CA HIS A 199 -26.20 40.43 32.74
C HIS A 199 -25.16 41.28 33.49
N GLY A 200 -24.47 42.13 32.74
CA GLY A 200 -23.81 43.38 33.20
C GLY A 200 -22.29 43.34 33.00
N GLY A 201 -21.62 44.32 32.38
CA GLY A 201 -22.05 45.64 31.95
C GLY A 201 -20.95 46.33 31.13
N SER A 202 -21.36 47.46 30.56
CA SER A 202 -20.59 48.42 29.77
C SER A 202 -19.76 49.36 30.67
N HIS A 203 -18.63 49.84 30.14
CA HIS A 203 -17.88 51.09 30.36
C HIS A 203 -16.38 50.88 30.63
N GLY A 204 -15.57 51.59 29.84
CA GLY A 204 -14.11 51.66 29.89
C GLY A 204 -13.58 52.09 28.53
#